data_AF-A0A7C7JCQ4-F1
#
_entry.id   AF-A0A7C7JCQ4-F1
#
_cell.length_a   1.000
_cell.length_b   1.000
_cell.length_c   1.000
_cell.angle_alpha   90.00
_cell.angle_beta   90.00
_cell.angle_gamma   90.00
#
_symmetry.space_group_name_H-M   'P 1'
#
loop_
_entity.id
_entity.type
_entity.pdbx_description
1 polymer ?
#
loop_
_entity_poly.entity_id
_entity_poly.type
_entity_poly.pdbx_seq_one_letter_code
_entity_poly.pdbx_strand_id
1 'polypeptide(L)'
;MPKLYKSIKVEQGLKIGLREPSGSEWFADMTIDRDRRTCRKIKLGFDPTDKENVIEAQKKAKALYRSFKKEIESEGKLEIKGWQTHTFTLSLVLLWFTGLIWIVLELINSATAQKPYLLTLHGLLIVPLLIGLGGLWVAHIPDGWKPKKKKLSGISLIFSLSFLILSGLMLYYLSPLYLKDFTGLSHSILGLILVPLVFWHYSKRKLN
;
A
#
# COMPACT_ATOMS: atom_id res chain seq x y z
N MET A 1 26.95 5.59 -21.02
CA MET A 1 26.26 6.44 -20.01
C MET A 1 26.77 7.87 -20.17
N PRO A 2 25.92 8.91 -20.27
CA PRO A 2 26.45 10.23 -20.57
C PRO A 2 27.22 10.73 -19.34
N LYS A 3 28.54 10.75 -19.44
CA LYS A 3 29.38 11.48 -18.51
C LYS A 3 29.08 12.95 -18.74
N LEU A 4 28.66 13.66 -17.71
CA LEU A 4 28.69 15.12 -17.78
C LEU A 4 30.16 15.55 -17.82
N TYR A 5 30.49 16.40 -18.78
CA TYR A 5 31.78 17.07 -18.86
C TYR A 5 31.74 18.31 -17.97
N LYS A 6 32.90 18.68 -17.40
CA LYS A 6 33.02 19.83 -16.48
C LYS A 6 31.95 19.82 -15.38
N SER A 7 31.69 18.63 -14.82
CA SER A 7 30.54 18.42 -13.94
C SER A 7 30.77 18.98 -12.54
N ILE A 8 29.78 19.66 -11.99
CA ILE A 8 29.73 20.16 -10.63
C ILE A 8 28.71 19.32 -9.86
N LYS A 9 29.11 18.77 -8.71
CA LYS A 9 28.19 18.07 -7.80
C LYS A 9 27.42 19.12 -6.99
N VAL A 10 26.09 19.10 -7.08
CA VAL A 10 25.22 20.05 -6.36
C VAL A 10 24.75 19.45 -5.04
N GLU A 11 24.26 18.21 -5.07
CA GLU A 11 23.85 17.45 -3.90
C GLU A 11 23.89 15.95 -4.19
N GLN A 12 23.51 15.11 -3.23
CA GLN A 12 23.46 13.67 -3.43
C GLN A 12 22.41 13.31 -4.49
N GLY A 13 22.86 12.65 -5.56
CA GLY A 13 22.00 12.30 -6.69
C GLY A 13 21.79 13.43 -7.71
N LEU A 14 22.43 14.60 -7.56
CA LEU A 14 22.29 15.72 -8.51
C LEU A 14 23.66 16.28 -8.92
N LYS A 15 23.92 16.29 -10.23
CA LYS A 15 25.09 16.93 -10.84
C LYS A 15 24.64 17.86 -11.97
N ILE A 16 25.39 18.93 -12.18
CA ILE A 16 25.22 19.80 -13.35
C ILE A 16 26.48 19.82 -14.19
N GLY A 17 26.37 20.05 -15.50
CA GLY A 17 27.53 20.13 -16.38
C GLY A 17 27.13 20.14 -17.84
N LEU A 18 28.11 19.87 -18.70
CA LEU A 18 27.90 19.76 -20.15
C LEU A 18 27.57 18.33 -20.54
N ARG A 19 26.65 18.16 -21.50
CA ARG A 19 26.38 16.84 -22.09
C ARG A 19 27.47 16.40 -23.06
N GLU A 20 28.11 17.36 -23.73
CA GLU A 20 29.16 17.16 -24.72
C GLU A 20 30.30 18.14 -24.46
N PRO A 21 31.57 17.81 -24.80
CA PRO A 21 32.72 18.68 -24.48
C PRO A 21 32.61 20.10 -25.04
N SER A 22 32.00 20.24 -26.21
CA SER A 22 31.76 21.50 -26.95
C SER A 22 30.35 22.06 -26.77
N GLY A 23 29.58 21.57 -25.80
CA GLY A 23 28.22 22.04 -25.55
C GLY A 23 28.18 23.48 -25.02
N SER A 24 27.08 24.17 -25.30
CA SER A 24 26.84 25.56 -24.90
C SER A 24 25.81 25.71 -23.78
N GLU A 25 25.24 24.61 -23.27
CA GLU A 25 24.13 24.63 -22.31
C GLU A 25 24.39 23.75 -21.10
N TRP A 26 23.89 24.18 -19.93
CA TRP A 26 23.86 23.36 -18.73
C TRP A 26 22.85 22.21 -18.81
N PHE A 27 23.27 21.05 -18.31
CA PHE A 27 22.44 19.86 -18.11
C PHE A 27 22.46 19.45 -16.63
N ALA A 28 21.32 18.96 -16.13
CA ALA A 28 21.18 18.34 -14.82
C ALA A 28 21.11 16.83 -14.97
N ASP A 29 22.06 16.11 -14.39
CA ASP A 29 22.07 14.66 -14.24
C ASP A 29 21.53 14.31 -12.85
N MET A 30 20.41 13.62 -12.83
CA MET A 30 19.56 13.36 -11.66
C MET A 30 19.41 11.86 -11.46
N THR A 31 19.87 11.35 -10.33
CA THR A 31 19.86 9.93 -9.98
C THR A 31 19.16 9.76 -8.63
N ILE A 32 18.03 9.06 -8.62
CA ILE A 32 17.30 8.70 -7.40
C ILE A 32 17.77 7.32 -6.90
N ASP A 33 17.81 6.34 -7.79
CA ASP A 33 18.30 4.99 -7.54
C ASP A 33 19.05 4.45 -8.78
N ARG A 34 19.49 3.19 -8.75
CA ARG A 34 20.27 2.58 -9.85
C ARG A 34 19.51 2.54 -11.18
N ASP A 35 18.19 2.45 -11.13
CA ASP A 35 17.32 2.26 -12.30
C ASP A 35 16.64 3.58 -12.72
N ARG A 36 16.56 4.56 -11.80
CA ARG A 36 15.90 5.85 -12.00
C ARG A 36 16.91 6.98 -12.06
N ARG A 37 17.48 7.15 -13.26
CA ARG A 37 18.38 8.25 -13.62
C ARG A 37 17.91 8.95 -14.88
N THR A 38 17.96 10.28 -14.89
CA THR A 38 17.63 11.08 -16.07
C THR A 38 18.58 12.27 -16.20
N CYS A 39 18.77 12.75 -17.44
CA CYS A 39 19.57 13.94 -17.71
C CYS A 39 18.71 14.94 -18.50
N ARG A 40 18.49 16.13 -17.94
CA ARG A 40 17.59 17.15 -18.51
C ARG A 40 18.33 18.47 -18.77
N LYS A 41 17.97 19.17 -19.85
CA LYS A 41 18.48 20.52 -20.15
C LYS A 41 17.98 21.54 -19.13
N ILE A 42 18.85 22.43 -18.67
CA ILE A 42 18.52 23.52 -17.73
C ILE A 42 18.05 24.80 -18.47
N LYS A 43 18.22 24.86 -19.80
CA LYS A 43 17.92 26.05 -20.65
C LYS A 43 18.62 27.30 -20.13
N LEU A 44 19.92 27.17 -19.88
CA LEU A 44 20.81 28.24 -19.47
C LEU A 44 22.16 28.01 -20.16
N GLY A 45 22.73 29.08 -20.71
CA GLY A 45 24.05 29.04 -21.33
C GLY A 45 25.11 28.61 -20.33
N PHE A 46 26.03 27.74 -20.76
CA PHE A 46 27.12 27.24 -19.93
C PHE A 46 28.21 28.31 -19.78
N ASP A 47 28.26 28.93 -18.61
CA ASP A 47 29.37 29.78 -18.20
C ASP A 47 29.80 29.39 -16.77
N PRO A 48 30.89 28.62 -16.61
CA PRO A 48 31.37 28.19 -15.31
C PRO A 48 32.24 29.25 -14.61
N THR A 49 32.61 30.34 -15.32
CA THR A 49 33.44 31.42 -14.78
C THR A 49 32.59 32.48 -14.10
N ASP A 50 31.37 32.70 -14.60
CA ASP A 50 30.39 33.54 -13.95
C ASP A 50 29.72 32.82 -12.77
N LYS A 51 29.94 33.37 -11.56
CA LYS A 51 29.36 32.85 -10.32
C LYS A 51 27.83 32.96 -10.32
N GLU A 52 27.26 34.01 -10.90
CA GLU A 52 25.80 34.19 -10.95
C GLU A 52 25.16 33.14 -11.87
N ASN A 53 25.77 32.89 -13.04
CA ASN A 53 25.37 31.83 -13.95
C ASN A 53 25.36 30.46 -13.26
N VAL A 54 26.42 30.11 -12.52
CA VAL A 54 26.50 28.83 -11.79
C VAL A 54 25.42 28.73 -10.71
N ILE A 55 25.15 29.80 -9.95
CA ILE A 55 24.11 29.82 -8.92
C ILE A 55 22.72 29.61 -9.55
N GLU A 56 22.44 30.29 -10.66
CA GLU A 56 21.17 30.15 -11.39
C GLU A 56 21.02 28.74 -11.97
N ALA A 57 22.11 28.17 -12.52
CA ALA A 57 22.14 26.78 -12.99
C ALA A 57 21.80 25.79 -11.86
N GLN A 58 22.39 25.97 -10.68
CA GLN A 58 22.12 25.13 -9.51
C GLN A 58 20.67 25.27 -9.03
N LYS A 59 20.13 26.49 -9.00
CA LYS A 59 18.74 26.75 -8.60
C LYS A 59 17.75 26.06 -9.53
N LYS A 60 17.93 26.20 -10.85
CA LYS A 60 17.08 25.52 -11.85
C LYS A 60 17.25 24.00 -11.80
N ALA A 61 18.47 23.50 -11.61
CA ALA A 61 18.72 22.07 -11.47
C ALA A 61 18.03 21.47 -10.23
N LYS A 62 18.07 22.17 -9.08
CA LYS A 62 17.33 21.78 -7.88
C LYS A 62 15.82 21.77 -8.12
N ALA A 63 15.28 22.73 -8.89
CA ALA A 63 13.86 22.74 -9.25
C ALA A 63 13.48 21.51 -10.11
N LEU A 64 14.29 21.18 -11.12
CA LEU A 64 14.12 19.98 -11.93
C LEU A 64 14.24 18.69 -11.11
N TYR A 65 15.17 18.64 -10.16
CA TYR A 65 15.34 17.47 -9.30
C TYR A 65 14.15 17.26 -8.37
N ARG A 66 13.60 18.35 -7.82
CA ARG A 66 12.36 18.30 -7.02
C ARG A 66 11.17 17.85 -7.85
N SER A 67 11.02 18.32 -9.10
CA SER A 67 9.92 17.88 -9.96
C SER A 67 10.07 16.40 -10.34
N PHE A 68 11.28 15.97 -10.71
CA PHE A 68 11.56 14.58 -11.05
C PHE A 68 11.31 13.63 -9.88
N LYS A 69 11.72 14.03 -8.66
CA LYS A 69 11.42 13.26 -7.45
C LYS A 69 9.91 13.16 -7.20
N LYS A 70 9.14 14.24 -7.43
CA LYS A 70 7.67 14.23 -7.34
C LYS A 70 7.02 13.35 -8.40
N GLU A 71 7.48 13.40 -9.65
CA GLU A 71 7.03 12.54 -10.75
C GLU A 71 7.17 11.06 -10.35
N ILE A 72 8.37 10.66 -9.90
CA ILE A 72 8.65 9.30 -9.44
C ILE A 72 7.81 8.92 -8.22
N GLU A 73 7.66 9.81 -7.24
CA GLU A 73 6.81 9.58 -6.07
C GLU A 73 5.32 9.43 -6.44
N SER A 74 4.89 10.03 -7.55
CA SER A 74 3.52 9.93 -8.08
C SER A 74 3.31 8.68 -8.93
N GLU A 75 4.30 8.26 -9.74
CA GLU A 75 4.23 7.06 -10.57
C GLU A 75 3.97 5.79 -9.75
N GLY A 76 4.43 5.75 -8.49
CA GLY A 76 4.22 4.63 -7.57
C GLY A 76 2.97 4.72 -6.70
N LYS A 77 2.20 5.82 -6.73
CA LYS A 77 1.00 6.00 -5.91
C LYS A 77 -0.24 5.58 -6.70
N LEU A 78 -0.60 4.32 -6.59
CA LEU A 78 -1.91 3.87 -7.03
C LEU A 78 -2.97 4.46 -6.09
N GLU A 79 -3.78 5.37 -6.63
CA GLU A 79 -4.89 5.95 -5.90
C GLU A 79 -5.97 4.89 -5.70
N ILE A 80 -6.36 4.66 -4.44
CA ILE A 80 -7.42 3.72 -4.11
C ILE A 80 -8.74 4.34 -4.55
N LYS A 81 -9.41 3.72 -5.52
CA LYS A 81 -10.75 4.17 -5.90
C LYS A 81 -11.70 3.91 -4.73
N GLY A 82 -12.53 4.90 -4.38
CA GLY A 82 -13.43 4.82 -3.22
C GLY A 82 -14.32 3.57 -3.21
N TRP A 83 -14.72 3.06 -4.37
CA TRP A 83 -15.52 1.83 -4.46
C TRP A 83 -14.81 0.60 -3.86
N GLN A 84 -13.47 0.50 -3.95
CA GLN A 84 -12.72 -0.64 -3.41
C GLN A 84 -12.76 -0.64 -1.88
N THR A 85 -12.60 0.54 -1.26
CA THR A 85 -12.74 0.70 0.18
C THR A 85 -14.16 0.44 0.65
N HIS A 86 -15.17 0.94 -0.07
CA HIS A 86 -16.57 0.70 0.28
C HIS A 86 -16.93 -0.78 0.17
N THR A 87 -16.49 -1.45 -0.89
CA THR A 87 -16.71 -2.90 -1.08
C THR A 87 -16.07 -3.69 0.04
N PHE A 88 -14.79 -3.42 0.34
CA PHE A 88 -14.09 -4.07 1.45
C PHE A 88 -14.80 -3.88 2.80
N THR A 89 -15.14 -2.64 3.14
CA THR A 89 -15.80 -2.32 4.42
C THR A 89 -17.20 -2.93 4.51
N LEU A 90 -18.00 -2.86 3.45
CA LEU A 90 -19.34 -3.43 3.42
C LEU A 90 -19.29 -4.95 3.59
N SER A 91 -18.43 -5.64 2.83
CA SER A 91 -18.26 -7.09 2.96
C SER A 91 -17.79 -7.49 4.35
N LEU A 92 -16.85 -6.75 4.94
CA LEU A 92 -16.35 -7.01 6.29
C LEU A 92 -17.48 -6.88 7.34
N VAL A 93 -18.30 -5.85 7.24
CA VAL A 93 -19.44 -5.63 8.14
C VAL A 93 -20.50 -6.73 7.97
N LEU A 94 -20.83 -7.11 6.74
CA LEU A 94 -21.80 -8.17 6.47
C LEU A 94 -21.31 -9.55 6.94
N LEU A 95 -20.01 -9.86 6.74
CA LEU A 95 -19.38 -11.07 7.28
C LEU A 95 -19.50 -11.11 8.81
N TRP A 96 -19.24 -9.99 9.47
CA TRP A 96 -19.33 -9.90 10.93
C TRP A 96 -20.76 -10.10 11.44
N PHE A 97 -21.75 -9.45 10.82
CA PHE A 97 -23.15 -9.64 11.19
C PHE A 97 -23.64 -11.06 10.94
N THR A 98 -23.33 -11.64 9.78
CA THR A 98 -23.72 -13.03 9.49
C THR A 98 -23.04 -14.03 10.42
N GLY A 99 -21.77 -13.80 10.79
CA GLY A 99 -21.05 -14.59 11.79
C GLY A 99 -21.60 -14.44 13.21
N LEU A 100 -22.00 -13.23 13.62
CA LEU A 100 -22.69 -12.99 14.89
C LEU A 100 -24.01 -13.76 14.97
N ILE A 101 -24.82 -13.68 13.92
CA ILE A 101 -26.08 -14.43 13.85
C ILE A 101 -25.79 -15.93 13.96
N TRP A 102 -24.77 -16.43 13.26
CA TRP A 102 -24.36 -17.83 13.36
C TRP A 102 -24.02 -18.24 14.80
N ILE A 103 -23.17 -17.46 15.49
CA ILE A 103 -22.78 -17.71 16.88
C ILE A 103 -24.00 -17.71 17.81
N VAL A 104 -24.92 -16.75 17.65
CA VAL A 104 -26.15 -16.71 18.45
C VAL A 104 -27.01 -17.94 18.21
N LEU A 105 -27.18 -18.37 16.96
CA LEU A 105 -27.96 -19.57 16.62
C LEU A 105 -27.34 -20.87 17.17
N GLU A 106 -26.01 -20.93 17.24
CA GLU A 106 -25.29 -22.03 17.89
C GLU A 106 -25.47 -22.00 19.42
N LEU A 107 -25.35 -20.82 20.04
CA LEU A 107 -25.51 -20.66 21.51
C LEU A 107 -26.90 -21.07 22.00
N ILE A 108 -27.95 -20.78 21.23
CA ILE A 108 -29.33 -21.17 21.59
C ILE A 108 -29.71 -22.58 21.09
N ASN A 109 -28.77 -23.32 20.51
CA ASN A 109 -28.99 -24.63 19.90
C ASN A 109 -30.18 -24.67 18.91
N SER A 110 -30.30 -23.63 18.07
CA SER A 110 -31.42 -23.50 17.13
C SER A 110 -31.32 -24.56 16.03
N ALA A 111 -32.41 -25.29 15.78
CA ALA A 111 -32.53 -26.23 14.66
C ALA A 111 -33.14 -25.59 13.39
N THR A 112 -33.05 -24.26 13.22
CA THR A 112 -33.68 -23.57 12.09
C THR A 112 -33.14 -24.05 10.74
N ALA A 113 -34.05 -24.27 9.78
CA ALA A 113 -33.72 -24.61 8.40
C ALA A 113 -32.95 -23.50 7.67
N GLN A 114 -32.85 -22.30 8.26
CA GLN A 114 -32.14 -21.16 7.68
C GLN A 114 -30.62 -21.20 7.87
N LYS A 115 -30.10 -22.07 8.75
CA LYS A 115 -28.65 -22.17 9.05
C LYS A 115 -27.78 -22.38 7.80
N PRO A 116 -28.10 -23.30 6.86
CA PRO A 116 -27.30 -23.51 5.67
C PRO A 116 -27.25 -22.29 4.74
N TYR A 117 -28.37 -21.56 4.61
CA TYR A 117 -28.43 -20.36 3.78
C TYR A 117 -27.61 -19.22 4.38
N LEU A 118 -27.64 -19.06 5.70
CA LEU A 118 -26.80 -18.09 6.41
C LEU A 118 -25.31 -18.39 6.20
N LEU A 119 -24.90 -19.66 6.33
CA LEU A 119 -23.50 -20.05 6.14
C LEU A 119 -23.06 -19.89 4.68
N THR A 120 -23.95 -20.18 3.72
CA THR A 120 -23.72 -19.94 2.29
C THR A 120 -23.51 -18.45 2.01
N LEU A 121 -24.39 -17.59 2.53
CA LEU A 121 -24.26 -16.14 2.40
C LEU A 121 -22.95 -15.65 3.02
N HIS A 122 -22.62 -16.11 4.22
CA HIS A 122 -21.36 -15.79 4.89
C HIS A 122 -20.15 -16.16 4.03
N GLY A 123 -20.12 -17.38 3.49
CA GLY A 123 -19.08 -17.83 2.58
C GLY A 123 -18.99 -16.98 1.30
N LEU A 124 -20.12 -16.64 0.68
CA LEU A 124 -20.14 -15.82 -0.54
C LEU A 124 -19.59 -14.41 -0.33
N LEU A 125 -19.76 -13.83 0.85
CA LEU A 125 -19.27 -12.48 1.17
C LEU A 125 -17.74 -12.38 1.22
N ILE A 126 -17.00 -13.51 1.23
CA ILE A 126 -15.54 -13.52 1.13
C ILE A 126 -15.04 -13.02 -0.23
N VAL A 127 -15.80 -13.27 -1.30
CA VAL A 127 -15.41 -12.92 -2.67
C VAL A 127 -15.24 -11.41 -2.84
N PRO A 128 -16.26 -10.57 -2.58
CA PRO A 128 -16.10 -9.11 -2.65
C PRO A 128 -15.10 -8.56 -1.62
N LEU A 129 -14.96 -9.20 -0.45
CA LEU A 129 -13.91 -8.85 0.53
C LEU A 129 -12.51 -9.00 -0.08
N LEU A 130 -12.21 -10.13 -0.74
CA LEU A 130 -10.91 -10.39 -1.36
C LEU A 130 -10.62 -9.46 -2.53
N ILE A 131 -11.63 -9.10 -3.33
CA ILE A 131 -11.49 -8.10 -4.41
C ILE A 131 -11.08 -6.74 -3.81
N GLY A 132 -11.77 -6.29 -2.76
CA GLY A 132 -11.43 -5.06 -2.06
C GLY A 132 -10.03 -5.12 -1.42
N LEU A 133 -9.70 -6.25 -0.79
CA LEU A 133 -8.40 -6.48 -0.16
C LEU A 133 -7.25 -6.45 -1.19
N GLY A 134 -7.43 -7.03 -2.38
CA GLY A 134 -6.43 -6.99 -3.44
C GLY A 134 -6.11 -5.56 -3.89
N GLY A 135 -7.13 -4.71 -4.04
CA GLY A 135 -6.94 -3.28 -4.33
C GLY A 135 -6.20 -2.55 -3.22
N LEU A 136 -6.59 -2.80 -1.96
CA LEU A 136 -5.90 -2.26 -0.79
C LEU A 136 -4.45 -2.74 -0.69
N TRP A 137 -4.17 -4.00 -1.04
CA TRP A 137 -2.83 -4.58 -0.97
C TRP A 137 -1.84 -3.77 -1.81
N VAL A 138 -2.16 -3.54 -3.08
CA VAL A 138 -1.24 -2.87 -4.00
C VAL A 138 -1.06 -1.39 -3.64
N ALA A 139 -2.10 -0.71 -3.20
CA ALA A 139 -2.05 0.71 -2.94
C ALA A 139 -1.61 1.09 -1.50
N HIS A 140 -1.92 0.26 -0.51
CA HIS A 140 -1.71 0.59 0.90
C HIS A 140 -0.44 -0.02 1.49
N ILE A 141 -0.09 -1.25 1.09
CA ILE A 141 1.02 -1.98 1.72
C ILE A 141 2.38 -1.35 1.38
N PRO A 142 2.74 -1.04 0.12
CA PRO A 142 4.04 -0.44 -0.20
C PRO A 142 4.30 0.87 0.57
N ASP A 143 3.25 1.68 0.75
CA ASP A 143 3.30 2.91 1.53
C ASP A 143 3.44 2.68 3.04
N GLY A 144 2.91 1.57 3.55
CA GLY A 144 3.02 1.14 4.95
C GLY A 144 4.39 0.57 5.32
N TRP A 145 5.15 0.04 4.35
CA TRP A 145 6.48 -0.53 4.56
C TRP A 145 7.61 0.49 4.67
N LYS A 146 7.33 1.77 4.40
CA LYS A 146 8.31 2.86 4.53
C LYS A 146 8.87 2.94 5.96
N PRO A 147 10.19 3.14 6.17
CA PRO A 147 10.88 2.98 7.48
C PRO A 147 10.43 3.86 8.65
N LYS A 148 9.39 4.68 8.50
CA LYS A 148 8.90 5.61 9.53
C LYS A 148 7.44 5.37 9.98
N LYS A 149 6.77 4.32 9.47
CA LYS A 149 5.36 4.04 9.77
C LYS A 149 5.19 2.82 10.68
N LYS A 150 4.05 2.75 11.37
CA LYS A 150 3.70 1.70 12.34
C LYS A 150 3.41 0.34 11.66
N LYS A 151 4.48 -0.37 11.26
CA LYS A 151 4.43 -1.66 10.53
C LYS A 151 3.68 -2.76 11.27
N LEU A 152 3.75 -2.78 12.61
CA LEU A 152 3.19 -3.86 13.42
C LEU A 152 1.66 -4.00 13.27
N SER A 153 0.95 -2.86 13.20
CA SER A 153 -0.51 -2.87 13.07
C SER A 153 -0.98 -3.46 11.74
N GLY A 154 -0.28 -3.16 10.63
CA GLY A 154 -0.58 -3.72 9.32
C GLY A 154 -0.25 -5.20 9.23
N ILE A 155 0.89 -5.63 9.77
CA ILE A 155 1.29 -7.05 9.80
C ILE A 155 0.28 -7.87 10.62
N SER A 156 -0.12 -7.38 11.79
CA SER A 156 -1.15 -8.05 12.61
C SER A 156 -2.46 -8.18 11.84
N LEU A 157 -2.88 -7.15 11.11
CA LEU A 157 -4.13 -7.19 10.34
C LEU A 157 -4.08 -8.21 9.19
N ILE A 158 -2.96 -8.25 8.46
CA ILE A 158 -2.73 -9.21 7.38
C ILE A 158 -2.78 -10.63 7.94
N PHE A 159 -2.08 -10.89 9.05
CA PHE A 159 -2.07 -12.19 9.68
C PHE A 159 -3.48 -12.62 10.11
N SER A 160 -4.24 -11.74 10.76
CA SER A 160 -5.60 -12.04 11.20
C SER A 160 -6.56 -12.31 10.04
N LEU A 161 -6.50 -11.51 8.97
CA LEU A 161 -7.32 -11.73 7.76
C LEU A 161 -6.97 -13.07 7.09
N SER A 162 -5.68 -13.35 6.90
CA SER A 162 -5.21 -14.62 6.33
C SER A 162 -5.66 -15.81 7.18
N PHE A 163 -5.56 -15.70 8.51
CA PHE A 163 -6.04 -16.74 9.42
C PHE A 163 -7.55 -16.97 9.25
N LEU A 164 -8.38 -15.93 9.20
CA LEU A 164 -9.83 -16.08 9.02
C LEU A 164 -10.18 -16.72 7.67
N ILE A 165 -9.52 -16.31 6.58
CA ILE A 165 -9.74 -16.91 5.25
C ILE A 165 -9.39 -18.40 5.28
N LEU A 166 -8.22 -18.75 5.81
CA LEU A 166 -7.75 -20.13 5.85
C LEU A 166 -8.57 -21.00 6.79
N SER A 167 -8.85 -20.54 8.01
CA SER A 167 -9.67 -21.28 8.97
C SER A 167 -11.12 -21.45 8.48
N GLY A 168 -11.70 -20.43 7.85
CA GLY A 168 -13.03 -20.52 7.23
C GLY A 168 -13.07 -21.58 6.13
N LEU A 169 -12.05 -21.63 5.27
CA LEU A 169 -11.90 -22.68 4.25
C LEU A 169 -11.72 -24.06 4.89
N MET A 170 -10.84 -24.18 5.89
CA MET A 170 -10.56 -25.43 6.59
C MET A 170 -11.81 -26.01 7.24
N LEU A 171 -12.72 -25.20 7.77
CA LEU A 171 -13.97 -25.68 8.38
C LEU A 171 -14.88 -26.45 7.42
N TYR A 172 -14.74 -26.25 6.11
CA TYR A 172 -15.45 -27.06 5.10
C TYR A 172 -14.83 -28.43 4.87
N TYR A 173 -13.52 -28.57 5.07
CA TYR A 173 -12.76 -29.77 4.69
C TYR A 173 -12.23 -30.58 5.88
N LEU A 174 -12.18 -30.00 7.08
CA LEU A 174 -11.71 -30.68 8.29
C LEU A 174 -12.71 -31.75 8.74
N SER A 175 -12.21 -32.98 8.90
CA SER A 175 -12.87 -34.12 9.55
C SER A 175 -11.89 -34.83 10.48
N PRO A 176 -11.71 -34.31 11.70
CA PRO A 176 -12.14 -34.96 12.96
C PRO A 176 -12.74 -33.95 13.98
N LEU A 177 -13.42 -34.44 15.03
CA LEU A 177 -14.10 -33.60 16.04
C LEU A 177 -13.20 -32.47 16.60
N TYR A 178 -12.03 -32.81 17.14
CA TYR A 178 -11.21 -31.86 17.91
C TYR A 178 -10.62 -30.71 17.07
N LEU A 179 -10.06 -31.02 15.90
CA LEU A 179 -9.45 -30.01 15.02
C LEU A 179 -10.51 -29.06 14.45
N LYS A 180 -11.69 -29.58 14.12
CA LYS A 180 -12.81 -28.77 13.61
C LYS A 180 -13.34 -27.83 14.70
N ASP A 181 -13.55 -28.32 15.92
CA ASP A 181 -14.05 -27.52 17.04
C ASP A 181 -13.06 -26.42 17.43
N PHE A 182 -11.77 -26.74 17.54
CA PHE A 182 -10.73 -25.75 17.83
C PHE A 182 -10.63 -24.68 16.74
N THR A 183 -10.69 -25.10 15.47
CA THR A 183 -10.67 -24.16 14.33
C THR A 183 -11.91 -23.28 14.35
N GLY A 184 -13.09 -23.83 14.65
CA GLY A 184 -14.36 -23.11 14.71
C GLY A 184 -14.36 -22.06 15.82
N LEU A 185 -13.89 -22.42 17.00
CA LEU A 185 -13.73 -21.51 18.13
C LEU A 185 -12.75 -20.38 17.80
N SER A 186 -11.57 -20.73 17.28
CA SER A 186 -10.52 -19.76 16.94
C SER A 186 -10.97 -18.79 15.84
N HIS A 187 -11.64 -19.29 14.81
CA HIS A 187 -12.23 -18.49 13.74
C HIS A 187 -13.28 -17.51 14.31
N SER A 188 -14.16 -18.00 15.17
CA SER A 188 -15.24 -17.19 15.77
C SER A 188 -14.69 -16.08 16.66
N ILE A 189 -13.77 -16.40 17.57
CA ILE A 189 -13.15 -15.42 18.48
C ILE A 189 -12.40 -14.35 17.67
N LEU A 190 -11.56 -14.77 16.72
CA LEU A 190 -10.79 -13.81 15.94
C LEU A 190 -11.70 -12.96 15.04
N GLY A 191 -12.75 -13.54 14.47
CA GLY A 191 -13.74 -12.84 13.65
C GLY A 191 -14.47 -11.74 14.43
N LEU A 192 -14.84 -12.03 15.68
CA LEU A 192 -15.47 -11.04 16.58
C LEU A 192 -14.55 -9.86 16.87
N ILE A 193 -13.26 -10.13 17.14
CA ILE A 193 -12.28 -9.11 17.54
C ILE A 193 -11.79 -8.28 16.34
N LEU A 194 -11.66 -8.90 15.16
CA LEU A 194 -10.98 -8.29 14.01
C LEU A 194 -11.72 -7.06 13.48
N VAL A 195 -13.05 -7.07 13.42
CA VAL A 195 -13.81 -5.94 12.86
C VAL A 195 -13.63 -4.67 13.70
N PRO A 196 -13.80 -4.69 15.04
CA PRO A 196 -13.41 -3.57 15.90
C PRO A 196 -11.96 -3.10 15.68
N LEU A 197 -11.01 -4.03 15.53
CA LEU A 197 -9.60 -3.69 15.28
C LEU A 197 -9.39 -2.98 13.93
N VAL A 198 -10.09 -3.38 12.87
CA VAL A 198 -10.05 -2.71 11.56
C VAL A 198 -10.55 -1.26 11.67
N PHE A 199 -11.68 -1.05 12.34
CA PHE A 199 -12.23 0.29 12.54
C PHE A 199 -11.32 1.17 13.43
N TRP A 200 -10.70 0.58 14.45
CA TRP A 200 -9.68 1.24 15.26
C TRP A 200 -8.46 1.66 14.44
N HIS A 201 -7.94 0.74 13.60
CA HIS A 201 -6.83 1.03 12.69
C HIS A 201 -7.16 2.19 11.73
N TYR A 202 -8.36 2.19 11.16
CA TYR A 202 -8.83 3.26 10.28
C TYR A 202 -8.90 4.62 11.00
N SER A 203 -9.41 4.63 12.23
CA SER A 203 -9.55 5.85 13.04
C SER A 203 -8.19 6.45 13.45
N LYS A 204 -7.20 5.61 13.79
CA LYS A 204 -5.83 6.06 14.08
C LYS A 204 -5.12 6.68 12.88
N ARG A 205 -5.56 6.39 11.65
CA ARG A 205 -5.01 7.00 10.44
C ARG A 205 -5.62 8.37 10.13
N LYS A 206 -6.90 8.61 10.47
CA LYS A 206 -7.54 9.93 10.28
C LYS A 206 -6.98 11.01 11.20
N LEU A 207 -6.39 10.62 12.33
CA LEU A 207 -5.86 11.54 13.35
C LEU A 207 -4.37 11.92 13.15
N ASN A 208 -3.68 11.32 12.17
CA ASN A 208 -2.28 11.61 11.83
C ASN A 208 -2.20 12.18 10.40
#